data_AF-A0A2I0LGK8-F1
#
_entry.id   AF-A0A2I0LGK8-F1
#
_cell.length_a   1.000
_cell.length_b   1.000
_cell.length_c   1.000
_cell.angle_alpha   90.00
_cell.angle_beta   90.00
_cell.angle_gamma   90.00
#
_symmetry.space_group_name_H-M   'P 1'
#
loop_
_entity.id
_entity.type
_entity.pdbx_description
1 polymer ?
#
loop_
_entity_poly.entity_id
_entity_poly.type
_entity_poly.pdbx_seq_one_letter_code
_entity_poly.pdbx_strand_id
1 'polypeptide(L)'
;MWGFLAQLLVALVLLAFFLVSCQNVMHIVRGSVCFLLKHAHRELDKELGESPGLVDDEEVLSTRVVRRRVLVKGNEVLHLPGEQVTEEQFTDDHGNIITRKVIRKVVRQLGPGDT
;
A
#
# COMPACT_ATOMS: atom_id res chain seq x y z
N MET A 1 24.15 20.88 50.29
CA MET A 1 23.59 19.59 49.83
C MET A 1 22.13 19.68 49.42
N TRP A 2 21.23 20.26 50.22
CA TRP A 2 19.79 20.34 49.91
C TRP A 2 19.42 21.13 48.63
N GLY A 3 20.12 22.23 48.33
CA GLY A 3 19.86 23.01 47.11
C GLY A 3 20.13 22.22 45.81
N PHE A 4 21.19 21.42 45.78
CA PHE A 4 21.48 20.53 44.66
C PHE A 4 20.42 19.44 44.49
N LEU A 5 19.90 18.90 45.60
CA LEU A 5 18.84 17.89 45.58
C LEU A 5 17.52 18.49 45.07
N ALA A 6 17.19 19.72 45.48
CA ALA A 6 16.02 20.44 44.98
C ALA A 6 16.15 20.78 43.48
N GLN A 7 17.31 21.25 43.04
CA GLN A 7 17.58 21.50 41.61
C GLN A 7 17.50 20.22 40.78
N LEU A 8 18.02 19.09 41.28
CA LEU A 8 17.94 17.79 40.61
C LEU A 8 16.48 17.32 40.48
N LEU A 9 15.67 17.51 41.53
CA LEU A 9 14.23 17.20 41.50
C LEU A 9 13.48 18.05 40.49
N VAL A 10 13.71 19.36 40.47
CA VAL A 10 13.09 20.27 39.49
C VAL A 10 13.50 19.90 38.07
N ALA A 11 14.78 19.60 37.83
CA ALA A 11 15.27 19.16 36.53
C ALA A 11 14.63 17.83 36.09
N LEU A 12 14.46 16.86 37.01
CA LEU A 12 13.80 15.59 36.72
C LEU A 12 12.33 15.76 36.34
N VAL A 13 11.60 16.64 37.05
CA VAL A 13 10.20 16.94 36.73
C VAL A 13 10.08 17.58 35.35
N LEU A 14 10.90 18.59 35.06
CA LEU A 14 10.90 19.26 33.75
C LEU A 14 11.29 18.30 32.61
N LEU A 15 12.27 17.43 32.84
CA LEU A 15 12.67 16.40 31.89
C LEU A 15 11.52 15.41 31.64
N ALA A 16 10.80 14.98 32.67
CA ALA A 16 9.66 14.08 32.52
C ALA A 16 8.53 14.72 31.67
N PHE A 17 8.18 15.98 31.95
CA PHE A 17 7.20 16.72 31.13
C PHE A 17 7.67 16.86 29.67
N PHE A 18 8.94 17.17 29.46
CA PHE A 18 9.52 17.26 28.12
C PHE A 18 9.48 15.92 27.38
N LEU A 19 9.80 14.80 28.04
CA LEU A 19 9.75 13.48 27.44
C LEU A 19 8.32 13.05 27.07
N VAL A 20 7.32 13.34 27.92
CA VAL A 20 5.91 13.08 27.61
C VAL A 20 5.41 13.95 26.45
N SER A 21 5.80 15.22 26.43
CA SER A 21 5.50 16.12 25.30
C SER A 21 6.15 15.64 24.00
N CYS A 22 7.42 15.22 24.06
CA CYS A 22 8.16 14.68 22.92
C CYS A 22 7.58 13.35 22.42
N GLN A 23 7.10 12.47 23.31
CA GLN A 23 6.40 11.25 22.90
C GLN A 23 5.14 11.56 22.06
N ASN A 24 4.37 12.57 22.49
CA ASN A 24 3.17 12.98 21.77
C ASN A 24 3.50 13.57 20.38
N VAL A 25 4.53 14.41 20.29
CA VAL A 25 5.01 14.97 19.02
C VAL A 25 5.59 13.88 18.11
N MET A 26 6.43 12.98 18.64
CA MET A 26 7.05 11.89 17.88
C MET A 26 6.01 10.90 17.34
N HIS A 27 4.90 10.66 18.05
CA HIS A 27 3.82 9.82 17.56
C HIS A 27 3.16 10.41 16.30
N ILE A 28 2.96 11.73 16.26
CA ILE A 28 2.39 12.45 15.11
C ILE A 28 3.41 12.49 13.95
N VAL A 29 4.67 12.85 14.26
CA VAL A 29 5.75 12.94 13.26
C VAL A 29 6.02 11.59 12.63
N ARG A 30 5.97 10.49 13.39
CA ARG A 30 6.15 9.12 12.86
C ARG A 30 5.11 8.77 11.79
N GLY A 31 3.87 9.23 11.95
CA GLY A 31 2.82 9.09 10.93
C GLY A 31 3.15 9.85 9.65
N SER A 32 3.55 11.12 9.78
CA SER A 32 3.91 11.99 8.64
C SER A 32 5.18 11.52 7.92
N VAL A 33 6.20 11.10 8.67
CA VAL A 33 7.47 10.60 8.11
C VAL A 33 7.25 9.27 7.40
N CYS A 34 6.45 8.36 7.96
CA CYS A 34 6.12 7.10 7.28
C CYS A 34 5.35 7.33 5.97
N PHE A 35 4.48 8.35 5.94
CA PHE A 35 3.77 8.75 4.72
C PHE A 35 4.72 9.30 3.65
N LEU A 36 5.61 10.22 4.03
CA LEU A 36 6.63 10.77 3.12
C LEU A 36 7.61 9.70 2.64
N LEU A 37 8.05 8.79 3.52
CA LEU A 37 8.96 7.71 3.16
C LEU A 37 8.31 6.73 2.19
N LYS A 38 7.01 6.41 2.37
CA LYS A 38 6.25 5.62 1.39
C LYS A 38 6.07 6.35 0.06
N HIS A 39 5.89 7.66 0.09
CA HIS A 39 5.78 8.45 -1.13
C HIS A 39 7.10 8.49 -1.90
N ALA A 40 8.22 8.71 -1.20
CA ALA A 40 9.56 8.69 -1.78
C ALA A 40 9.94 7.31 -2.31
N HIS A 41 9.61 6.22 -1.59
CA HIS A 41 9.83 4.86 -2.08
C HIS A 41 9.03 4.59 -3.35
N ARG A 42 7.78 5.06 -3.41
CA ARG A 42 6.94 4.92 -4.60
C ARG A 42 7.46 5.74 -5.78
N GLU A 43 8.05 6.90 -5.53
CA GLU A 43 8.65 7.71 -6.58
C GLU A 43 9.95 7.09 -7.09
N LEU A 44 10.78 6.56 -6.18
CA LEU A 44 11.99 5.84 -6.54
C LEU A 44 11.71 4.52 -7.26
N ASP A 45 10.66 3.77 -6.88
CA ASP A 45 10.23 2.55 -7.59
C ASP A 45 9.75 2.84 -9.03
N LYS A 46 9.17 4.02 -9.27
CA LYS A 46 8.80 4.44 -10.63
C LYS A 46 10.03 4.79 -11.44
N GLU A 47 10.97 5.53 -10.87
CA GLU A 47 12.24 5.90 -11.51
C GLU A 47 13.10 4.67 -11.80
N LEU A 48 13.14 3.68 -10.89
CA LEU A 48 13.86 2.41 -11.10
C LEU A 48 13.15 1.48 -12.10
N GLY A 49 11.83 1.60 -12.25
CA GLY A 49 11.03 0.89 -13.25
C GLY A 49 11.07 1.54 -14.64
N GLU A 50 11.61 2.76 -14.74
CA GLU A 50 11.68 3.57 -15.95
C GLU A 50 13.12 4.02 -16.22
N SER A 51 14.07 3.08 -16.17
CA SER A 51 15.40 3.28 -16.77
C SER A 51 15.41 2.69 -18.18
N PRO A 52 15.05 3.45 -19.25
CA PRO A 52 15.20 2.99 -20.62
C PRO A 52 16.66 3.19 -21.02
N GLY A 53 17.49 2.20 -20.71
CA GLY A 53 18.91 2.19 -21.02
C GLY A 53 19.26 1.15 -22.08
N LEU A 54 18.79 1.39 -23.32
CA LEU A 54 19.37 1.00 -24.62
C LEU A 54 19.68 -0.49 -24.91
N VAL A 55 19.37 -0.87 -26.18
CA VAL A 55 19.75 -2.11 -26.90
C VAL A 55 18.86 -3.29 -26.50
N ASP A 56 18.06 -3.96 -27.35
CA ASP A 56 18.22 -4.43 -28.73
C ASP A 56 16.82 -4.84 -29.24
N ASP A 57 16.63 -5.02 -30.54
CA ASP A 57 15.36 -5.39 -31.21
C ASP A 57 14.74 -6.74 -30.75
N GLU A 58 14.08 -6.89 -29.60
CA GLU A 58 13.27 -8.08 -29.30
C GLU A 58 12.02 -7.78 -28.44
N GLU A 59 10.84 -8.07 -28.99
CA GLU A 59 9.50 -8.11 -28.38
C GLU A 59 9.13 -6.98 -27.39
N VAL A 60 8.36 -5.99 -27.86
CA VAL A 60 7.75 -4.96 -27.00
C VAL A 60 6.68 -5.59 -26.09
N LEU A 61 7.12 -6.13 -24.95
CA LEU A 61 6.26 -6.70 -23.91
C LEU A 61 5.65 -5.58 -23.06
N SER A 62 4.47 -5.09 -23.46
CA SER A 62 3.70 -4.14 -22.66
C SER A 62 2.75 -4.86 -21.70
N THR A 63 2.96 -4.70 -20.38
CA THR A 63 2.05 -5.26 -19.36
C THR A 63 1.32 -4.16 -18.60
N ARG A 64 -0.01 -4.27 -18.51
CA ARG A 64 -0.85 -3.33 -17.75
C ARG A 64 -1.69 -4.05 -16.72
N VAL A 65 -1.48 -3.74 -15.45
CA VAL A 65 -2.24 -4.33 -14.34
C VAL A 65 -3.28 -3.34 -13.83
N VAL A 66 -4.56 -3.71 -13.90
CA VAL A 66 -5.67 -2.93 -13.32
C VAL A 66 -6.30 -3.72 -12.19
N ARG A 67 -6.49 -3.08 -11.03
CA ARG A 67 -7.16 -3.66 -9.86
C ARG A 67 -8.39 -2.82 -9.51
N ARG A 68 -9.56 -3.45 -9.44
CA ARG A 68 -10.83 -2.80 -9.07
C ARG A 68 -11.55 -3.61 -7.99
N ARG A 69 -12.11 -2.93 -6.99
CA ARG A 69 -13.05 -3.52 -6.02
C ARG A 69 -14.48 -3.23 -6.47
N VAL A 70 -15.33 -4.25 -6.43
CA VAL A 70 -16.75 -4.14 -6.80
C VAL A 70 -17.58 -4.64 -5.63
N LEU A 71 -18.63 -3.90 -5.28
CA LEU A 71 -19.65 -4.31 -4.32
C LEU A 71 -20.88 -4.73 -5.12
N VAL A 72 -21.34 -5.95 -4.94
CA VAL A 72 -22.53 -6.47 -5.63
C VAL A 72 -23.59 -6.80 -4.59
N LYS A 73 -24.81 -6.30 -4.82
CA LYS A 73 -25.96 -6.51 -3.93
C LYS A 73 -26.91 -7.49 -4.61
N GLY A 74 -27.23 -8.60 -3.94
CA GLY A 74 -28.14 -9.63 -4.45
C GLY A 74 -27.68 -11.03 -4.07
N ASN A 75 -28.62 -11.96 -3.97
CA ASN A 75 -28.36 -13.35 -3.56
C ASN A 75 -27.67 -14.19 -4.66
N GLU A 76 -27.63 -13.69 -5.88
CA GLU A 76 -27.05 -14.36 -7.06
C GLU A 76 -25.51 -14.50 -6.95
N VAL A 77 -24.87 -13.69 -6.10
CA VAL A 77 -23.41 -13.64 -5.91
C VAL A 77 -22.90 -14.66 -4.89
N LEU A 78 -23.80 -15.28 -4.11
CA LEU A 78 -23.45 -16.28 -3.10
C LEU A 78 -22.79 -17.55 -3.69
N HIS A 79 -23.01 -17.80 -4.99
CA HIS A 79 -22.48 -18.96 -5.69
C HIS A 79 -21.18 -18.70 -6.46
N LEU A 80 -20.62 -17.50 -6.38
CA LEU A 80 -19.34 -17.22 -7.05
C LEU A 80 -18.20 -17.94 -6.30
N PRO A 81 -17.30 -18.64 -7.02
CA PRO A 81 -16.16 -19.28 -6.41
C PRO A 81 -15.27 -18.24 -5.72
N GLY A 82 -14.65 -18.61 -4.59
CA GLY A 82 -13.85 -17.69 -3.78
C GLY A 82 -12.66 -17.08 -4.54
N GLU A 83 -12.08 -17.83 -5.47
CA GLU A 83 -11.04 -17.37 -6.39
C GLU A 83 -11.28 -17.94 -7.78
N GLN A 84 -11.21 -17.08 -8.78
CA GLN A 84 -11.32 -17.43 -10.19
C GLN A 84 -10.18 -16.76 -10.95
N VAL A 85 -9.48 -17.53 -11.76
CA VAL A 85 -8.45 -17.04 -12.67
C VAL A 85 -8.87 -17.42 -14.08
N THR A 86 -8.88 -16.45 -14.99
CA THR A 86 -9.16 -16.66 -16.41
C THR A 86 -8.02 -16.07 -17.21
N GLU A 87 -7.50 -16.84 -18.17
CA GLU A 87 -6.41 -16.42 -19.04
C GLU A 87 -6.85 -16.59 -20.48
N GLU A 88 -6.91 -15.49 -21.21
CA GLU A 88 -7.32 -15.42 -22.61
C GLU A 88 -6.17 -14.87 -23.44
N GLN A 89 -5.84 -15.54 -24.54
CA GLN A 89 -4.83 -15.09 -25.49
C GLN A 89 -5.51 -14.67 -26.78
N PHE A 90 -5.20 -13.48 -27.28
CA PHE A 90 -5.72 -12.94 -28.52
C PHE A 90 -4.61 -12.26 -29.31
N THR A 91 -4.80 -12.20 -30.63
CA THR A 91 -3.91 -11.45 -31.52
C THR A 91 -4.59 -10.12 -31.84
N ASP A 92 -3.86 -9.02 -31.75
CA ASP A 92 -4.38 -7.72 -32.17
C ASP A 92 -4.29 -7.53 -33.69
N ASP A 93 -4.85 -6.42 -34.19
CA ASP A 93 -4.84 -6.07 -35.62
C ASP A 93 -3.42 -5.86 -36.19
N HIS A 94 -2.41 -5.68 -35.32
CA HIS A 94 -1.01 -5.50 -35.70
C HIS A 94 -0.21 -6.82 -35.62
N GLY A 95 -0.84 -7.94 -35.27
CA GLY A 95 -0.19 -9.24 -35.14
C GLY A 95 0.49 -9.50 -33.79
N ASN A 96 0.31 -8.63 -32.80
CA ASN A 96 0.87 -8.83 -31.46
C ASN A 96 0.03 -9.83 -30.67
N ILE A 97 0.71 -10.70 -29.91
CA ILE A 97 0.08 -11.61 -28.98
C ILE A 97 -0.22 -10.88 -27.68
N ILE A 98 -1.49 -10.78 -27.31
CA ILE A 98 -1.94 -10.21 -26.05
C ILE A 98 -2.50 -11.30 -25.15
N THR A 99 -1.90 -11.43 -23.96
CA THR A 99 -2.37 -12.34 -22.91
C THR A 99 -3.10 -11.55 -21.83
N ARG A 100 -4.40 -11.78 -21.69
CA ARG A 100 -5.23 -11.17 -20.65
C ARG A 100 -5.51 -12.16 -19.55
N LYS A 101 -4.86 -11.93 -18.41
CA LYS A 101 -5.12 -12.65 -17.16
C LYS A 101 -6.04 -11.84 -16.25
N VAL A 102 -7.20 -12.40 -15.96
CA VAL A 102 -8.20 -11.82 -15.04
C VAL A 102 -8.27 -12.67 -13.79
N ILE A 103 -7.97 -12.06 -12.64
CA ILE A 103 -8.09 -12.69 -11.32
C ILE A 103 -9.27 -12.04 -10.59
N ARG A 104 -10.23 -12.84 -10.16
CA ARG A 104 -11.38 -12.43 -9.36
C ARG A 104 -11.30 -13.14 -8.02
N LYS A 105 -11.36 -12.37 -6.94
CA LYS A 105 -11.29 -12.91 -5.58
C LYS A 105 -12.41 -12.32 -4.73
N VAL A 106 -13.17 -13.19 -4.06
CA VAL A 106 -14.15 -12.80 -3.07
C VAL A 106 -13.41 -12.44 -1.78
N VAL A 107 -13.39 -11.15 -1.46
CA VAL A 107 -12.67 -10.64 -0.27
C VAL A 107 -13.53 -10.76 0.99
N ARG A 108 -14.84 -10.56 0.87
CA ARG A 108 -15.81 -10.67 1.97
C ARG A 108 -17.19 -10.99 1.42
N GLN A 109 -17.88 -11.91 2.07
CA GLN A 109 -19.33 -12.11 1.91
C GLN A 109 -20.03 -11.52 3.13
N LEU A 110 -21.16 -10.87 2.92
CA LEU A 110 -22.01 -10.33 3.97
C LEU A 110 -23.33 -11.08 3.90
N GLY A 111 -23.59 -11.94 4.88
CA GLY A 111 -24.82 -12.70 4.98
C GLY A 111 -25.93 -11.89 5.68
N PRO A 112 -27.20 -12.30 5.55
CA PRO A 112 -28.33 -11.67 6.25
C PRO A 112 -28.30 -11.82 7.78
N GLY A 113 -27.26 -12.44 8.36
CA GLY A 113 -27.09 -12.63 9.82
C GLY A 113 -25.87 -11.94 10.42
N ASP A 114 -25.15 -11.09 9.67
CA ASP A 114 -23.91 -10.45 10.13
C ASP A 114 -24.12 -9.03 10.72
N THR A 115 -25.34 -8.68 11.13
CA THR A 115 -25.67 -7.44 11.86
C THR A 115 -25.89 -7.68 13.34
#